data_AF-A0A0H2QZC8-F1
#
_entry.id   AF-A0A0H2QZC8-F1
#
_cell.length_a   1.000
_cell.length_b   1.000
_cell.length_c   1.000
_cell.angle_alpha   90.00
_cell.angle_beta   90.00
_cell.angle_gamma   90.00
#
_symmetry.space_group_name_H-M   'P 1'
#
loop_
_entity.id
_entity.type
_entity.pdbx_description
1 polymer ?
#
loop_
_entity_poly.entity_id
_entity_poly.type
_entity_poly.pdbx_seq_one_letter_code
_entity_poly.pdbx_strand_id
1 'polypeptide(L)'
;VPTWDGNEDTLQRWLLAVNDIAFSGPLLFSGIGRVLPTRLTGPALAWYYSLPTAKRMSIQTDWDSFRNAIAEFYMTTDWFDRQLKRMQNATFRDKDHPTESAHDYYLRKIELLQLVRNDSEPQLIMEIMESAPSWWNRVLDSKRFTSIVEFQNAIKAHDREL
;
A
#
# COMPACT_ATOMS: atom_id res chain seq x y z
N VAL A 1 -15.60 0.64 -7.83
CA VAL A 1 -14.30 0.04 -8.23
C VAL A 1 -13.30 1.17 -8.47
N PRO A 2 -12.17 1.20 -7.72
CA PRO A 2 -11.16 2.25 -7.81
C PRO A 2 -10.48 2.28 -9.18
N THR A 3 -10.00 3.45 -9.60
CA THR A 3 -9.20 3.63 -10.82
C THR A 3 -7.71 3.51 -10.52
N TRP A 4 -6.92 3.13 -11.51
CA TRP A 4 -5.46 3.13 -11.43
C TRP A 4 -4.85 3.56 -12.76
N ASP A 5 -3.79 4.35 -12.70
CA ASP A 5 -3.13 4.95 -13.86
C ASP A 5 -1.86 4.21 -14.28
N GLY A 6 -1.39 3.24 -13.48
CA GLY A 6 -0.11 2.56 -13.71
C GLY A 6 1.02 3.10 -12.83
N ASN A 7 0.74 4.05 -11.93
CA ASN A 7 1.71 4.49 -10.94
C ASN A 7 1.97 3.37 -9.93
N GLU A 8 3.15 2.76 -10.06
CA GLU A 8 3.67 1.69 -9.20
C GLU A 8 3.69 2.05 -7.71
N ASP A 9 3.82 3.34 -7.37
CA ASP A 9 3.85 3.80 -5.98
C ASP A 9 2.47 3.77 -5.30
N THR A 10 1.40 3.70 -6.11
CA THR A 10 0.00 3.62 -5.63
C THR A 10 -0.60 2.22 -5.82
N LEU A 11 0.17 1.31 -6.42
CA LEU A 11 -0.29 -0.03 -6.82
C LEU A 11 -0.82 -0.82 -5.62
N GLN A 12 -0.10 -0.83 -4.48
CA GLN A 12 -0.52 -1.60 -3.31
C GLN A 12 -1.87 -1.15 -2.75
N ARG A 13 -2.04 0.15 -2.51
CA ARG A 13 -3.31 0.71 -2.02
C ARG A 13 -4.44 0.40 -2.99
N TRP A 14 -4.20 0.47 -4.29
CA TRP A 14 -5.17 0.07 -5.28
C TRP A 14 -5.51 -1.43 -5.20
N LEU A 15 -4.50 -2.31 -5.10
CA LEU A 15 -4.70 -3.76 -4.93
C LEU A 15 -5.52 -4.10 -3.68
N LEU A 16 -5.23 -3.46 -2.54
CA LEU A 16 -5.99 -3.65 -1.29
C LEU A 16 -7.45 -3.20 -1.46
N ALA A 17 -7.69 -2.01 -2.02
CA ALA A 17 -9.03 -1.52 -2.26
C ALA A 17 -9.84 -2.43 -3.22
N VAL A 18 -9.18 -3.07 -4.19
CA VAL A 18 -9.84 -4.04 -5.07
C VAL A 18 -10.06 -5.39 -4.37
N ASN A 19 -9.11 -5.86 -3.56
CA ASN A 19 -9.24 -7.07 -2.74
C ASN A 19 -10.48 -6.98 -1.84
N ASP A 20 -10.68 -5.87 -1.13
CA ASP A 20 -11.82 -5.68 -0.23
C ASP A 20 -13.16 -5.84 -0.96
N ILE A 21 -13.25 -5.30 -2.18
CA ILE A 21 -14.45 -5.44 -3.02
C ILE A 21 -14.59 -6.88 -3.51
N ALA A 22 -13.51 -7.49 -3.99
CA ALA A 22 -13.53 -8.85 -4.54
C ALA A 22 -13.95 -9.87 -3.47
N PHE A 23 -13.42 -9.77 -2.26
CA PHE A 23 -13.69 -10.69 -1.16
C PHE A 23 -14.99 -10.40 -0.39
N SER A 24 -15.71 -9.33 -0.75
CA SER A 24 -17.06 -9.07 -0.23
C SER A 24 -18.10 -10.11 -0.70
N GLY A 25 -17.80 -10.89 -1.75
CA GLY A 25 -18.61 -12.06 -2.11
C GLY A 25 -18.23 -12.73 -3.43
N PRO A 26 -18.62 -14.00 -3.66
CA PRO A 26 -18.19 -14.78 -4.84
C PRO A 26 -18.58 -14.16 -6.20
N LEU A 27 -19.74 -13.49 -6.26
CA LEU A 27 -20.18 -12.79 -7.47
C LEU A 27 -19.30 -11.57 -7.78
N LEU A 28 -18.84 -10.86 -6.75
CA LEU A 28 -17.94 -9.72 -6.94
C LEU A 28 -16.56 -10.19 -7.34
N PHE A 29 -16.06 -11.25 -6.72
CA PHE A 29 -14.79 -11.88 -7.07
C PHE A 29 -14.70 -12.26 -8.56
N SER A 30 -15.73 -12.91 -9.10
CA SER A 30 -15.79 -13.28 -10.52
C SER A 30 -16.11 -12.08 -11.43
N GLY A 31 -16.98 -11.17 -11.00
CA GLY A 31 -17.43 -10.04 -11.81
C GLY A 31 -16.37 -8.93 -11.96
N ILE A 32 -15.53 -8.71 -10.95
CA ILE A 32 -14.62 -7.56 -10.90
C ILE A 32 -13.52 -7.65 -11.97
N GLY A 33 -13.08 -8.86 -12.34
CA GLY A 33 -12.11 -9.07 -13.42
C GLY A 33 -12.53 -8.45 -14.76
N ARG A 34 -13.84 -8.43 -15.04
CA ARG A 34 -14.40 -7.79 -16.25
C ARG A 34 -14.52 -6.27 -16.13
N VAL A 35 -14.73 -5.77 -14.93
CA VAL A 35 -14.93 -4.34 -14.66
C VAL A 35 -13.59 -3.60 -14.58
N LEU A 36 -12.57 -4.20 -13.98
CA LEU A 36 -11.26 -3.57 -13.74
C LEU A 36 -10.60 -2.96 -14.98
N PRO A 37 -10.56 -3.62 -16.16
CA PRO A 37 -9.99 -3.00 -17.36
C PRO A 37 -10.60 -1.63 -17.71
N THR A 38 -11.90 -1.44 -17.44
CA THR A 38 -12.61 -0.18 -17.72
C THR A 38 -12.27 0.93 -16.73
N ARG A 39 -11.58 0.60 -15.64
CA ARG A 39 -11.15 1.52 -14.58
C ARG A 39 -9.65 1.80 -14.63
N LEU A 40 -8.92 1.16 -15.55
CA LEU A 40 -7.56 1.54 -15.85
C LEU A 40 -7.53 2.85 -16.63
N THR A 41 -6.52 3.66 -16.38
CA THR A 41 -6.26 4.93 -17.04
C THR A 41 -4.77 5.03 -17.38
N GLY A 42 -4.37 6.04 -18.14
CA GLY A 42 -2.95 6.33 -18.38
C GLY A 42 -2.12 5.12 -18.88
N PRO A 43 -0.85 5.00 -18.43
CA PRO A 43 0.02 3.86 -18.72
C PRO A 43 -0.60 2.49 -18.46
N ALA A 44 -1.38 2.29 -17.38
CA ALA A 44 -2.00 1.00 -17.10
C ALA A 44 -3.01 0.59 -18.19
N LEU A 45 -3.79 1.54 -18.69
CA LEU A 45 -4.73 1.27 -19.79
C LEU A 45 -3.98 0.90 -21.08
N ALA A 46 -2.89 1.60 -21.38
CA ALA A 46 -2.05 1.31 -22.54
C ALA A 46 -1.44 -0.09 -22.47
N TRP A 47 -0.90 -0.47 -21.30
CA TRP A 47 -0.42 -1.83 -21.03
C TRP A 47 -1.51 -2.86 -21.30
N TYR A 48 -2.70 -2.68 -20.75
CA TYR A 48 -3.79 -3.63 -20.90
C TYR A 48 -4.14 -3.84 -22.38
N TYR A 49 -4.23 -2.77 -23.18
CA TYR A 49 -4.53 -2.87 -24.62
C TYR A 49 -3.36 -3.35 -25.48
N SER A 50 -2.13 -3.35 -24.98
CA SER A 50 -1.00 -4.01 -25.65
C SER A 50 -1.05 -5.53 -25.55
N LEU A 51 -1.84 -6.10 -24.64
CA LEU A 51 -1.94 -7.54 -24.45
C LEU A 51 -2.72 -8.21 -25.60
N PRO A 52 -2.30 -9.42 -26.05
CA PRO A 52 -3.08 -10.21 -26.98
C PRO A 52 -4.51 -10.45 -26.48
N THR A 53 -5.47 -10.52 -27.41
CA THR A 53 -6.89 -10.72 -27.07
C THR A 53 -7.12 -11.96 -26.20
N ALA A 54 -6.39 -13.06 -26.43
CA ALA A 54 -6.48 -14.27 -25.61
C ALA A 54 -6.06 -14.02 -24.15
N LYS A 55 -4.96 -13.29 -23.91
CA LYS A 55 -4.53 -12.91 -22.54
C LYS A 55 -5.54 -11.95 -21.91
N ARG A 56 -6.08 -10.98 -22.66
CA ARG A 56 -7.13 -10.08 -22.13
C ARG A 56 -8.38 -10.85 -21.70
N MET A 57 -8.79 -11.88 -22.45
CA MET A 57 -9.92 -12.73 -22.06
C MET A 57 -9.60 -13.56 -20.81
N SER A 58 -8.39 -14.12 -20.71
CA SER A 58 -8.01 -14.95 -19.56
C SER A 58 -7.89 -14.15 -18.27
N ILE A 59 -7.39 -12.90 -18.32
CA ILE A 59 -7.22 -12.08 -17.11
C ILE A 59 -8.55 -11.46 -16.61
N GLN A 60 -9.62 -11.54 -17.40
CA GLN A 60 -10.95 -11.02 -17.05
C GLN A 60 -11.87 -12.06 -16.37
N THR A 61 -11.40 -13.28 -16.11
CA THR A 61 -12.22 -14.36 -15.56
C THR A 61 -12.66 -14.10 -14.12
N ASP A 62 -11.76 -13.55 -13.32
CA ASP A 62 -11.93 -13.28 -11.90
C ASP A 62 -10.84 -12.32 -11.42
N TRP A 63 -10.94 -11.94 -10.15
CA TRP A 63 -9.96 -11.08 -9.51
C TRP A 63 -8.54 -11.68 -9.49
N ASP A 64 -8.40 -12.96 -9.15
CA ASP A 64 -7.08 -13.58 -9.02
C ASP A 64 -6.33 -13.58 -10.35
N SER A 65 -7.01 -13.88 -11.44
CA SER A 65 -6.44 -13.89 -12.79
C SER A 65 -5.97 -12.49 -13.21
N PHE A 66 -6.74 -11.46 -12.87
CA PHE A 66 -6.36 -10.07 -13.11
C PHE A 66 -5.16 -9.65 -12.23
N ARG A 67 -5.23 -9.96 -10.93
CA ARG A 67 -4.19 -9.65 -9.94
C ARG A 67 -2.87 -10.31 -10.31
N ASN A 68 -2.88 -11.56 -10.74
CA ASN A 68 -1.69 -12.29 -11.17
C ASN A 68 -1.04 -11.63 -12.39
N ALA A 69 -1.82 -11.16 -13.36
CA ALA A 69 -1.28 -10.46 -14.53
C ALA A 69 -0.67 -9.09 -14.18
N ILE A 70 -1.27 -8.37 -13.23
CA ILE A 70 -0.71 -7.13 -12.68
C ILE A 70 0.61 -7.40 -11.94
N ALA A 71 0.62 -8.42 -11.08
CA ALA A 71 1.82 -8.81 -10.33
C ALA A 71 2.96 -9.24 -11.27
N GLU A 72 2.66 -10.08 -12.26
CA GLU A 72 3.61 -10.55 -13.27
C GLU A 72 4.29 -9.40 -14.03
N PHE A 73 3.55 -8.32 -14.32
CA PHE A 73 4.08 -7.20 -15.11
C PHE A 73 4.70 -6.08 -14.26
N TYR A 74 4.03 -5.65 -13.18
CA TYR A 74 4.42 -4.47 -12.40
C TYR A 74 5.23 -4.80 -11.15
N MET A 75 5.06 -5.98 -10.56
CA MET A 75 5.72 -6.35 -9.30
C MET A 75 6.99 -7.18 -9.57
N THR A 76 7.89 -6.62 -10.38
CA THR A 76 9.19 -7.22 -10.69
C THR A 76 10.15 -7.15 -9.50
N THR A 77 11.28 -7.86 -9.56
CA THR A 77 12.35 -7.75 -8.55
C THR A 77 12.83 -6.30 -8.40
N ASP A 78 13.04 -5.59 -9.51
CA ASP A 78 13.45 -4.18 -9.49
C ASP A 78 12.40 -3.29 -8.82
N TRP A 79 11.12 -3.58 -9.01
CA TRP A 79 10.05 -2.87 -8.30
C TRP A 79 10.15 -3.11 -6.80
N PHE A 80 10.32 -4.37 -6.38
CA PHE A 80 10.45 -4.71 -4.97
C PHE A 80 11.65 -4.01 -4.32
N ASP A 81 12.80 -4.01 -4.99
CA ASP A 81 14.01 -3.33 -4.51
C ASP A 81 13.80 -1.81 -4.37
N ARG A 82 13.08 -1.19 -5.31
CA ARG A 82 12.70 0.23 -5.20
C ARG A 82 11.79 0.46 -3.99
N GLN A 83 10.77 -0.38 -3.78
CA GLN A 83 9.86 -0.22 -2.65
C GLN A 83 10.58 -0.46 -1.31
N LEU A 84 11.49 -1.42 -1.24
CA LEU A 84 12.32 -1.68 -0.06
C LEU A 84 13.19 -0.47 0.27
N LYS A 85 13.84 0.12 -0.75
CA LYS A 85 14.65 1.34 -0.58
C LYS A 85 13.81 2.54 -0.16
N ARG A 86 12.60 2.70 -0.70
CA ARG A 86 11.66 3.76 -0.27
C ARG A 86 11.28 3.58 1.20
N MET A 87 10.94 2.35 1.60
CA MET A 87 10.62 2.00 2.98
C MET A 87 11.78 2.34 3.94
N GLN A 88 13.01 1.96 3.60
CA GLN A 88 14.19 2.21 4.43
C GLN A 88 14.51 3.70 4.58
N ASN A 89 14.32 4.49 3.52
CA ASN A 89 14.62 5.93 3.54
C ASN A 89 13.47 6.79 4.09
N ALA A 90 12.29 6.22 4.30
CA ALA A 90 11.15 6.94 4.84
C ALA A 90 11.36 7.23 6.34
N THR A 91 11.77 8.46 6.65
CA THR A 91 11.91 8.98 8.02
C THR A 91 10.97 10.15 8.23
N PHE A 92 10.68 10.46 9.50
CA PHE A 92 9.83 11.60 9.83
C PHE A 92 10.44 12.91 9.34
N ARG A 93 9.65 13.67 8.57
CA ARG A 93 10.02 14.92 7.91
C ARG A 93 11.29 14.79 7.06
N ASP A 94 11.31 13.76 6.22
CA ASP A 94 12.34 13.59 5.20
C ASP A 94 12.31 14.73 4.16
N LYS A 95 13.31 14.71 3.25
CA LYS A 95 13.49 15.75 2.23
C LYS A 95 12.26 15.96 1.34
N ASP A 96 11.45 14.92 1.13
CA ASP A 96 10.30 14.94 0.23
C ASP A 96 9.02 15.33 1.00
N HIS A 97 9.05 15.24 2.34
CA HIS A 97 7.93 15.51 3.23
C HIS A 97 8.31 16.44 4.41
N PRO A 98 8.94 17.61 4.19
CA PRO A 98 9.56 18.39 5.27
C PRO A 98 8.59 18.91 6.34
N THR A 99 7.30 19.01 6.00
CA THR A 99 6.24 19.54 6.87
C THR A 99 5.21 18.49 7.26
N GLU A 100 5.48 17.20 7.09
CA GLU A 100 4.51 16.15 7.45
C GLU A 100 4.18 16.15 8.95
N SER A 101 2.92 15.84 9.25
CA SER A 101 2.45 15.57 10.61
C SER A 101 2.90 14.18 11.08
N ALA A 102 2.82 13.91 12.38
CA ALA A 102 3.15 12.59 12.92
C ALA A 102 2.21 11.51 12.35
N HIS A 103 0.93 11.84 12.19
CA HIS A 103 -0.08 10.96 11.62
C HIS A 103 0.17 10.69 10.13
N ASP A 104 0.53 11.71 9.35
CA ASP A 104 0.86 11.53 7.92
C ASP A 104 2.10 10.66 7.74
N TYR A 105 3.14 10.89 8.53
CA TYR A 105 4.34 10.03 8.55
C TYR A 105 3.97 8.58 8.87
N TYR A 106 3.17 8.36 9.92
CA TYR A 106 2.70 7.04 10.29
C TYR A 106 1.97 6.36 9.12
N LEU A 107 1.02 7.03 8.48
CA LEU A 107 0.25 6.49 7.35
C LEU A 107 1.16 6.11 6.18
N ARG A 108 2.15 6.96 5.87
CA ARG A 108 3.13 6.70 4.81
C ARG A 108 4.04 5.52 5.14
N LYS A 109 4.56 5.46 6.37
CA LYS A 109 5.49 4.42 6.81
C LYS A 109 4.81 3.06 6.93
N ILE A 110 3.60 2.99 7.49
CA ILE A 110 2.87 1.72 7.63
C ILE A 110 2.50 1.12 6.27
N GLU A 111 2.12 1.95 5.30
CA GLU A 111 1.81 1.52 3.93
C GLU A 111 3.03 0.86 3.27
N LEU A 112 4.20 1.52 3.34
CA LEU A 112 5.46 0.99 2.83
C LEU A 112 5.91 -0.30 3.53
N LEU A 113 5.72 -0.39 4.86
CA LEU A 113 6.10 -1.58 5.61
C LEU A 113 5.25 -2.80 5.25
N GLN A 114 3.93 -2.62 5.20
CA GLN A 114 3.00 -3.68 4.82
C GLN A 114 3.16 -4.12 3.36
N LEU A 115 3.84 -3.32 2.53
CA LEU A 115 4.13 -3.66 1.14
C LEU A 115 5.21 -4.72 1.02
N VAL A 116 6.28 -4.55 1.79
CA VAL A 116 7.53 -5.28 1.61
C VAL A 116 7.79 -6.30 2.71
N ARG A 117 7.08 -6.22 3.84
CA ARG A 117 7.31 -7.05 5.02
C ARG A 117 6.01 -7.71 5.49
N ASN A 118 6.14 -8.91 6.04
CA ASN A 118 5.07 -9.67 6.67
C ASN A 118 5.29 -9.72 8.18
N ASP A 119 5.43 -8.55 8.78
CA ASP A 119 5.77 -8.37 10.18
C ASP A 119 4.50 -8.37 11.06
N SER A 120 4.66 -8.75 12.32
CA SER A 120 3.61 -8.59 13.34
C SER A 120 3.38 -7.11 13.67
N GLU A 121 2.20 -6.77 14.21
CA GLU A 121 1.87 -5.40 14.62
C GLU A 121 2.92 -4.75 15.54
N PRO A 122 3.44 -5.43 16.59
CA PRO A 122 4.50 -4.85 17.41
C PRO A 122 5.81 -4.59 16.64
N GLN A 123 6.16 -5.46 15.69
CA GLN A 123 7.34 -5.27 14.84
C GLN A 123 7.16 -4.05 13.91
N LEU A 124 5.97 -3.90 13.34
CA LEU A 124 5.63 -2.72 12.52
C LEU A 124 5.71 -1.43 13.34
N ILE A 125 5.19 -1.43 14.58
CA ILE A 125 5.26 -0.27 15.48
C ILE A 125 6.71 0.08 15.83
N MET A 126 7.54 -0.92 16.16
CA MET A 126 8.96 -0.71 16.45
C MET A 126 9.68 -0.07 15.26
N GLU A 127 9.49 -0.61 14.06
CA GLU A 127 10.12 -0.10 12.84
C GLU A 127 9.66 1.34 12.49
N ILE A 128 8.39 1.68 12.71
CA ILE A 128 7.90 3.05 12.56
C ILE A 128 8.62 3.99 13.53
N MET A 129 8.79 3.56 14.78
CA MET A 129 9.41 4.35 15.85
C MET A 129 10.94 4.49 15.69
N GLU A 130 11.62 3.51 15.10
CA GLU A 130 13.06 3.58 14.79
C GLU A 130 13.39 4.69 13.80
N SER A 131 12.49 4.94 12.85
CA SER A 131 12.62 6.00 11.84
C SER A 131 11.98 7.33 12.28
N ALA A 132 11.45 7.39 13.50
CA ALA A 132 10.87 8.59 14.11
C ALA A 132 11.89 9.36 14.96
N PRO A 133 11.65 10.64 15.29
CA PRO A 133 12.55 11.42 16.12
C PRO A 133 12.61 10.89 17.55
N SER A 134 13.79 10.96 18.17
CA SER A 134 14.01 10.42 19.53
C SER A 134 13.09 11.00 20.60
N TRP A 135 12.60 12.23 20.42
CA TRP A 135 11.67 12.88 21.35
C TRP A 135 10.28 12.23 21.39
N TRP A 136 9.88 11.47 20.36
CA TRP A 136 8.64 10.69 20.38
C TRP A 136 8.62 9.64 21.50
N ASN A 137 9.76 9.03 21.82
CA ASN A 137 9.86 8.02 22.88
C ASN A 137 9.49 8.55 24.28
N ARG A 138 9.39 9.88 24.45
CA ARG A 138 8.94 10.49 25.71
C ARG A 138 7.43 10.46 25.86
N VAL A 139 6.69 10.40 24.76
CA VAL A 139 5.22 10.47 24.71
C VAL A 139 4.61 9.16 24.23
N LEU A 140 5.30 8.47 23.33
CA LEU A 140 4.91 7.21 22.71
C LEU A 140 5.90 6.11 23.13
N ASP A 141 5.58 5.38 24.21
CA ASP A 141 6.35 4.20 24.61
C ASP A 141 5.95 3.01 23.71
N SER A 142 6.74 2.78 22.66
CA SER A 142 6.49 1.77 21.63
C SER A 142 6.29 0.35 22.19
N LYS A 143 6.90 0.04 23.34
CA LYS A 143 6.80 -1.27 23.98
C LYS A 143 5.44 -1.52 24.64
N ARG A 144 4.63 -0.47 24.83
CA ARG A 144 3.29 -0.58 25.40
C ARG A 144 2.22 -0.90 24.37
N PHE A 145 2.47 -0.60 23.10
CA PHE A 145 1.50 -0.82 22.04
C PHE A 145 1.69 -2.23 21.47
N THR A 146 0.64 -3.03 21.57
CA THR A 146 0.55 -4.32 20.88
C THR A 146 -0.35 -4.25 19.65
N SER A 147 -1.08 -3.14 19.49
CA SER A 147 -1.98 -2.88 18.37
C SER A 147 -1.62 -1.62 17.60
N ILE A 148 -1.62 -1.74 16.26
CA ILE A 148 -1.49 -0.64 15.31
C ILE A 148 -2.59 0.41 15.52
N VAL A 149 -3.81 -0.02 15.85
CA VAL A 149 -4.95 0.89 16.05
C VAL A 149 -4.74 1.76 17.28
N GLU A 150 -4.29 1.16 18.39
CA GLU A 150 -3.97 1.90 19.62
C GLU A 150 -2.84 2.90 19.38
N PHE A 151 -1.79 2.45 18.69
CA PHE A 151 -0.65 3.30 18.33
C PHE A 151 -1.05 4.47 17.43
N GLN A 152 -1.87 4.22 16.40
CA GLN A 152 -2.37 5.27 15.51
C GLN A 152 -3.20 6.32 16.26
N ASN A 153 -4.05 5.88 17.20
CA ASN A 153 -4.83 6.79 18.04
C ASN A 153 -3.93 7.66 18.93
N ALA A 154 -2.87 7.09 19.51
CA ALA A 154 -1.90 7.81 20.31
C ALA A 154 -1.13 8.85 19.48
N ILE A 155 -0.67 8.49 18.27
CA ILE A 155 -0.03 9.43 17.33
C ILE A 155 -0.97 10.61 17.00
N LYS A 156 -2.23 10.31 16.70
CA LYS A 156 -3.21 11.35 16.37
C LYS A 156 -3.52 12.28 17.55
N ALA A 157 -3.49 11.77 18.78
CA ALA A 157 -3.61 12.59 19.97
C ALA A 157 -2.39 13.51 20.13
N HIS A 158 -1.19 12.97 19.88
CA HIS A 158 0.06 13.71 19.97
C HIS A 158 0.16 14.88 18.98
N ASP A 159 -0.31 14.73 17.75
CA ASP A 159 -0.36 15.83 16.77
C ASP A 159 -1.19 17.05 17.24
N ARG A 160 -2.11 16.88 18.19
CA ARG A 160 -2.91 17.99 18.76
C ARG A 160 -2.20 18.74 19.87
N GLU A 161 -1.09 18.21 20.37
CA GLU A 161 -0.30 18.78 21.46
C GLU A 161 0.90 19.60 20.95
N LEU A 162 1.13 19.60 19.62
CA LEU A 162 2.17 20.34 18.89
C LEU A 162 1.61 21.60 18.22
#